data_AF-A0A969QWF9-F1
#
_entry.id   AF-A0A969QWF9-F1
#
_cell.length_a   1.000
_cell.length_b   1.000
_cell.length_c   1.000
_cell.angle_alpha   90.00
_cell.angle_beta   90.00
_cell.angle_gamma   90.00
#
_symmetry.space_group_name_H-M   'P 1'
#
loop_
_entity.id
_entity.type
_entity.pdbx_description
1 polymer ?
#
loop_
_entity_poly.entity_id
_entity_poly.type
_entity_poly.pdbx_seq_one_letter_code
_entity_poly.pdbx_strand_id
1 'polypeptide(L)'
;MMPAVKDIVGNSDGTICDVAGRVFPPAIVIERGEPLDEWALRIEPDFPTILTVLCHILARLQQLHSVGIAHRDIKPGNVLWRPKHHSWTLIDFGCAAEIGACSTIII
;
A
#
# COMPACT_ATOMS: atom_id res chain seq x y z
N MET A 1 -4.79 24.19 5.62
CA MET A 1 -5.32 23.32 6.68
C MET A 1 -6.65 22.75 6.18
N MET A 2 -6.73 21.44 5.93
CA MET A 2 -8.01 20.83 5.50
C MET A 2 -8.95 20.69 6.71
N PRO A 3 -10.22 21.09 6.60
CA PRO A 3 -11.19 20.94 7.69
C PRO A 3 -11.47 19.46 7.94
N ALA A 4 -11.65 19.09 9.21
CA ALA A 4 -12.14 17.77 9.58
C ALA A 4 -13.51 17.53 8.93
N VAL A 5 -13.73 16.32 8.40
CA VAL A 5 -15.00 15.90 7.83
C VAL A 5 -16.07 16.04 8.91
N LYS A 6 -17.02 16.96 8.71
CA LYS A 6 -18.07 17.29 9.70
C LYS A 6 -19.36 16.50 9.49
N ASP A 7 -19.59 15.99 8.28
CA ASP A 7 -20.79 15.22 7.93
C ASP A 7 -20.43 14.10 6.95
N ILE A 8 -21.04 12.92 7.15
CA ILE A 8 -20.95 11.78 6.23
C ILE A 8 -22.22 11.78 5.40
N VAL A 9 -22.15 12.29 4.17
CA VAL A 9 -23.24 12.18 3.19
C VAL A 9 -23.19 10.79 2.56
N GLY A 10 -24.33 10.12 2.45
CA GLY A 10 -24.42 8.79 1.83
C GLY A 10 -23.98 8.82 0.37
N ASN A 11 -22.95 8.04 0.03
CA ASN A 11 -22.27 8.06 -1.27
C ASN A 11 -22.80 6.97 -2.22
N SER A 12 -24.11 6.93 -2.45
CA SER A 12 -24.75 5.88 -3.27
C SER A 12 -24.35 5.92 -4.75
N ASP A 13 -23.81 7.04 -5.24
CA ASP A 13 -23.29 7.26 -6.59
C ASP A 13 -21.76 7.23 -6.69
N GLY A 14 -21.05 7.10 -5.55
CA GLY A 14 -19.59 7.07 -5.49
C GLY A 14 -18.91 8.44 -5.47
N THR A 15 -19.66 9.53 -5.66
CA THR A 15 -19.17 10.91 -5.68
C THR A 15 -19.00 11.52 -4.28
N ILE A 16 -17.75 11.63 -3.80
CA ILE A 16 -17.45 12.40 -2.59
C ILE A 16 -17.22 13.86 -2.97
N CYS A 17 -17.95 14.80 -2.37
CA CYS A 17 -17.79 16.24 -2.60
C CYS A 17 -17.64 17.04 -1.29
N ASP A 18 -16.95 18.18 -1.36
CA ASP A 18 -16.87 19.10 -0.22
C ASP A 18 -18.12 19.97 -0.08
N VAL A 19 -18.19 20.78 0.99
CA VAL A 19 -19.32 21.69 1.26
C VAL A 19 -19.54 22.76 0.19
N ALA A 20 -18.57 23.00 -0.69
CA ALA A 20 -18.67 23.93 -1.81
C ALA A 20 -19.04 23.22 -3.13
N GLY A 21 -19.35 21.92 -3.08
CA GLY A 21 -19.72 21.11 -4.24
C GLY A 21 -18.53 20.62 -5.07
N ARG A 22 -17.29 20.76 -4.60
CA ARG A 22 -16.12 20.24 -5.31
C ARG A 22 -16.04 18.73 -5.14
N VAL A 23 -16.08 18.00 -6.25
CA VAL A 23 -15.88 16.55 -6.26
C VAL A 23 -14.41 16.24 -6.00
N PHE A 24 -14.15 15.39 -5.01
CA PHE A 24 -12.81 14.87 -4.76
C PHE A 24 -12.44 13.88 -5.87
N PRO A 25 -11.19 13.91 -6.37
CA PRO A 25 -10.73 12.85 -7.24
C PRO A 25 -10.81 11.50 -6.51
N PRO A 26 -10.94 10.37 -7.23
CA PRO A 26 -10.86 9.05 -6.64
C PRO A 26 -9.59 8.93 -5.79
N ALA A 27 -9.76 8.59 -4.52
CA ALA A 27 -8.68 8.50 -3.55
C ALA A 27 -8.73 7.18 -2.81
N ILE A 28 -7.56 6.61 -2.54
CA ILE A 28 -7.43 5.42 -1.70
C ILE A 28 -6.95 5.90 -0.33
N VAL A 29 -7.71 5.53 0.72
CA VAL A 29 -7.30 5.75 2.11
C VAL A 29 -6.60 4.49 2.60
N ILE A 30 -5.33 4.61 2.98
CA ILE A 30 -4.53 3.51 3.53
C ILE A 30 -4.15 3.77 4.99
N GLU A 31 -3.77 2.71 5.71
CA GLU A 31 -3.24 2.83 7.06
C GLU A 31 -1.99 3.74 7.07
N ARG A 32 -1.85 4.56 8.12
CA ARG A 32 -0.62 5.35 8.33
C ARG A 32 0.54 4.43 8.67
N GLY A 33 1.69 4.68 8.06
CA GLY A 33 2.92 3.93 8.30
C GLY A 33 4.14 4.68 7.80
N GLU A 34 5.29 4.03 7.90
CA GLU A 34 6.58 4.52 7.40
C GLU A 34 7.09 3.53 6.34
N PRO A 35 7.44 3.99 5.13
CA PRO A 35 8.06 3.15 4.10
C PRO A 35 9.40 2.55 4.56
N LEU A 36 9.75 1.37 4.06
CA LEU A 36 10.94 0.63 4.50
C LEU A 36 12.25 1.36 4.13
N ASP A 37 12.31 2.06 3.00
CA ASP A 37 13.46 2.89 2.63
C ASP A 37 13.69 4.02 3.64
N GLU A 38 12.66 4.78 3.99
CA GLU A 38 12.75 5.84 5.00
C GLU A 38 13.10 5.28 6.38
N TRP A 39 12.44 4.19 6.79
CA TRP A 39 12.71 3.54 8.08
C TRP A 39 14.15 3.01 8.17
N ALA A 40 14.68 2.42 7.09
CA ALA A 40 16.03 1.85 7.07
C ALA A 40 17.11 2.93 7.18
N LEU A 41 16.90 4.09 6.54
CA LEU A 41 17.79 5.25 6.68
C LEU A 41 17.81 5.81 8.10
N ARG A 42 16.70 5.69 8.84
CA ARG A 42 16.57 6.22 10.20
C ARG A 42 17.16 5.30 11.27
N ILE A 43 17.05 4.00 11.10
CA ILE A 43 17.40 3.00 12.12
C ILE A 43 18.75 2.33 11.87
N GLU A 44 19.25 2.29 10.63
CA GLU A 44 20.42 1.48 10.24
C GLU A 44 20.32 0.05 10.82
N PRO A 45 19.36 -0.77 10.34
CA PRO A 45 19.00 -2.01 10.99
C PRO A 45 20.14 -3.04 10.98
N ASP A 46 20.25 -3.78 12.09
CA ASP A 46 21.14 -4.92 12.18
C ASP A 46 20.65 -6.11 11.35
N PHE A 47 21.54 -7.09 11.16
CA PHE A 47 21.24 -8.27 10.36
C PHE A 47 20.02 -9.08 10.86
N PRO A 48 19.84 -9.34 12.16
CA PRO A 48 18.63 -9.97 12.69
C PRO A 48 17.34 -9.21 12.36
N THR A 49 17.35 -7.88 12.44
CA THR A 49 16.18 -7.07 12.13
C THR A 49 15.85 -7.14 10.64
N ILE A 50 16.87 -7.11 9.77
CA ILE A 50 16.72 -7.28 8.32
C ILE A 50 16.04 -8.62 8.00
N LEU A 51 16.46 -9.71 8.65
CA LEU A 51 15.83 -11.03 8.46
C LEU A 51 14.36 -11.05 8.89
N THR A 52 14.03 -10.38 9.99
CA THR A 52 12.65 -10.26 10.48
C THR A 52 11.77 -9.51 9.46
N VAL A 53 12.27 -8.39 8.94
CA VAL A 53 11.60 -7.61 7.88
C VAL A 53 11.38 -8.49 6.64
N LEU A 54 12.42 -9.20 6.20
CA LEU A 54 12.35 -10.08 5.04
C LEU A 54 11.32 -11.20 5.22
N CYS A 55 11.26 -11.83 6.39
CA CYS A 55 10.24 -12.84 6.72
C CYS A 55 8.82 -12.28 6.59
N HIS A 56 8.56 -11.06 7.06
CA HIS A 56 7.25 -10.42 6.90
C HIS A 56 6.91 -10.19 5.43
N ILE A 57 7.86 -9.66 4.64
CA ILE A 57 7.69 -9.41 3.21
C ILE A 57 7.38 -10.72 2.46
N LEU A 58 8.16 -11.78 2.70
CA LEU A 58 7.98 -13.09 2.07
C LEU A 58 6.63 -13.71 2.44
N ALA A 59 6.18 -13.57 3.69
CA ALA A 59 4.86 -14.03 4.11
C ALA A 59 3.73 -13.30 3.37
N ARG A 60 3.87 -11.98 3.12
CA ARG A 60 2.88 -11.23 2.32
C ARG A 60 2.90 -11.61 0.85
N LEU A 61 4.09 -11.80 0.27
CA LEU A 61 4.24 -12.29 -1.10
C LEU A 61 3.63 -13.67 -1.27
N GLN A 62 3.86 -14.59 -0.33
CA GLN A 62 3.25 -15.91 -0.35
C GLN A 62 1.72 -15.83 -0.35
N GLN A 63 1.13 -14.96 0.48
CA GLN A 63 -0.32 -14.73 0.50
C GLN A 63 -0.82 -14.19 -0.85
N LEU A 64 -0.13 -13.20 -1.42
CA LEU A 64 -0.48 -12.63 -2.72
C LEU A 64 -0.40 -13.67 -3.84
N HIS A 65 0.67 -14.46 -3.85
CA HIS A 65 0.86 -15.53 -4.83
C HIS A 65 -0.17 -16.65 -4.67
N SER A 66 -0.63 -16.93 -3.44
CA SER A 66 -1.65 -17.96 -3.19
C SER A 66 -3.02 -17.62 -3.82
N VAL A 67 -3.29 -16.34 -4.09
CA VAL A 67 -4.48 -15.88 -4.82
C VAL A 67 -4.20 -15.64 -6.31
N GLY A 68 -3.06 -16.12 -6.82
CA GLY A 68 -2.72 -16.04 -8.24
C GLY A 68 -2.25 -14.66 -8.70
N ILE A 69 -1.87 -13.75 -7.80
CA ILE A 69 -1.43 -12.39 -8.15
C ILE A 69 0.08 -12.27 -7.94
N ALA A 70 0.80 -11.62 -8.87
CA ALA A 70 2.17 -11.16 -8.70
C ALA A 70 2.20 -9.63 -8.53
N HIS A 71 3.00 -9.13 -7.59
CA HIS A 71 3.11 -7.68 -7.33
C HIS A 71 3.87 -6.91 -8.43
N ARG A 72 4.93 -7.52 -8.98
CA ARG A 72 5.81 -7.01 -10.07
C ARG A 72 6.60 -5.70 -9.82
N ASP A 73 6.40 -5.02 -8.70
CA ASP A 73 7.16 -3.81 -8.33
C ASP A 73 7.61 -3.88 -6.86
N ILE A 74 8.36 -4.94 -6.51
CA ILE A 74 8.87 -5.11 -5.14
C ILE A 74 10.13 -4.28 -4.96
N LYS A 75 10.04 -3.29 -4.07
CA LYS A 75 11.13 -2.39 -3.66
C LYS A 75 10.86 -1.87 -2.25
N PRO A 76 11.86 -1.36 -1.50
CA PRO A 76 11.66 -0.87 -0.14
C PRO A 76 10.54 0.19 0.00
N GLY A 77 10.43 1.13 -0.93
CA GLY A 77 9.36 2.14 -0.91
C GLY A 77 7.93 1.57 -1.03
N ASN A 78 7.79 0.32 -1.49
CA ASN A 78 6.50 -0.38 -1.60
C ASN A 78 6.26 -1.34 -0.41
N VAL A 79 7.03 -1.20 0.67
CA VAL A 79 6.86 -1.95 1.92
C VAL A 79 6.61 -0.96 3.05
N LEU A 80 5.47 -1.10 3.73
CA LEU A 80 5.02 -0.16 4.75
C LEU A 80 5.09 -0.77 6.15
N TRP A 81 5.70 -0.06 7.09
CA TRP A 81 5.67 -0.38 8.51
C TRP A 81 4.31 -0.06 9.11
N ARG A 82 3.69 -1.05 9.77
CA ARG A 82 2.43 -0.89 10.49
C ARG A 82 2.67 -0.95 12.00
N PRO A 83 2.85 0.19 12.69
CA PRO A 83 3.27 0.22 14.09
C PRO A 83 2.25 -0.44 15.02
N LYS A 84 0.95 -0.34 14.73
CA LYS A 84 -0.12 -0.97 15.54
C LYS A 84 -0.06 -2.50 15.53
N HIS A 85 0.43 -3.07 14.44
CA HIS A 85 0.47 -4.51 14.20
C HIS A 85 1.87 -5.11 14.34
N HIS A 86 2.87 -4.27 14.64
CA HIS A 86 4.28 -4.64 14.63
C HIS A 86 4.67 -5.48 13.40
N SER A 87 4.17 -5.09 12.23
CA SER A 87 4.32 -5.88 11.00
C SER A 87 4.61 -5.03 9.78
N TRP A 88 5.21 -5.67 8.77
CA TRP A 88 5.43 -5.07 7.46
C TRP A 88 4.37 -5.56 6.47
N THR A 89 3.89 -4.67 5.61
CA THR A 89 2.94 -5.01 4.53
C THR A 89 3.39 -4.47 3.19
N LEU A 90 2.93 -5.10 2.11
CA LEU A 90 3.11 -4.58 0.75
C LEU A 90 2.07 -3.49 0.47
N ILE A 91 2.48 -2.48 -0.30
CA ILE A 91 1.63 -1.41 -0.82
C ILE A 91 1.94 -1.21 -2.31
N ASP A 92 1.13 -0.38 -2.98
CA ASP A 92 1.27 -0.07 -4.41
C ASP A 92 1.15 -1.27 -5.35
N PHE A 93 -0.10 -1.70 -5.55
CA PHE A 93 -0.46 -2.76 -6.48
C PHE A 93 -0.70 -2.22 -7.91
N GLY A 94 -0.24 -1.01 -8.25
CA GLY A 94 -0.48 -0.40 -9.57
C GLY A 94 0.11 -1.23 -10.73
N CYS A 95 1.15 -2.00 -10.46
CA CYS A 95 1.75 -2.94 -11.41
C CYS A 95 1.35 -4.39 -11.16
N ALA A 96 0.46 -4.70 -10.22
CA ALA A 96 0.10 -6.09 -9.93
C ALA A 96 -0.65 -6.74 -11.11
N ALA A 97 -0.48 -8.04 -11.30
CA ALA A 97 -1.16 -8.80 -12.36
C ALA A 97 -1.37 -10.26 -11.96
N GLU A 98 -2.30 -10.94 -12.62
CA GLU A 98 -2.43 -12.39 -12.51
C GLU A 98 -1.15 -13.08 -12.98
N ILE A 99 -0.74 -14.12 -12.26
CA ILE A 99 0.43 -14.92 -12.59
C ILE A 99 0.15 -15.64 -13.91
N GLY A 100 1.01 -15.41 -14.89
CA GLY A 100 0.84 -15.95 -16.25
C GLY A 100 0.01 -15.05 -17.18
N ALA A 101 -0.45 -13.89 -16.72
CA ALA A 101 -1.08 -12.92 -17.60
C ALA A 101 -0.10 -12.46 -18.69
N CYS A 102 -0.52 -12.61 -19.95
CA CYS A 102 0.20 -12.03 -21.07
C CYS A 102 0.07 -10.52 -20.97
N SER A 103 1.17 -9.81 -20.67
CA SER A 103 1.16 -8.36 -20.73
C SER A 103 1.05 -7.98 -22.21
N THR A 104 -0.16 -7.61 -22.66
CA THR A 104 -0.31 -6.95 -23.96
C THR A 104 0.47 -5.64 -23.88
N ILE A 105 1.66 -5.64 -24.46
CA ILE A 105 2.43 -4.41 -24.66
C ILE A 105 1.63 -3.61 -25.68
N ILE A 106 0.91 -2.60 -25.21
CA ILE A 106 0.41 -1.54 -26.08
C ILE A 106 1.62 -0.65 -26.35
N ILE A 107 2.23 -0.85 -27.52
CA ILE A 107 3.30 0.01 -28.05
C ILE A 107 2.65 1.25 -28.68
#